data_AF-A0A535LDR5-F1
#
_entry.id   AF-A0A535LDR5-F1
#
_cell.length_a   1.000
_cell.length_b   1.000
_cell.length_c   1.000
_cell.angle_alpha   90.00
_cell.angle_beta   90.00
_cell.angle_gamma   90.00
#
_symmetry.space_group_name_H-M   'P 1'
#
loop_
_entity.id
_entity.type
_entity.pdbx_description
1 polymer ?
#
loop_
_entity_poly.entity_id
_entity_poly.type
_entity_poly.pdbx_seq_one_letter_code
_entity_poly.pdbx_strand_id
1 'polypeptide(L)'
;LTVGKKADFLAARPSDFKIDQAGMFYRQPAKAYVVHLAQDTTFSLQGTTLGDQLASETVVKDSDGSYWIALFQRCVHLGCTVPFRDDCVSFKCPCHGSHYNVTGEYLDGPAPRSLDRFALSFNGEDVVIDTGTLNNKVPHPDATTRLIPVPTVQCSA
;
A
#
# COMPACT_ATOMS: atom_id res chain seq x y z
N LEU A 1 -0.44 8.58 15.32
CA LEU A 1 0.36 7.63 16.13
C LEU A 1 1.74 7.50 15.50
N THR A 2 2.82 7.59 16.27
CA THR A 2 4.16 7.22 15.79
C THR A 2 4.24 5.70 15.71
N VAL A 3 4.66 5.17 14.55
CA VAL A 3 4.66 3.72 14.27
C VAL A 3 6.05 3.13 14.08
N GLY A 4 7.09 3.95 14.19
CA GLY A 4 8.49 3.56 14.09
C GLY A 4 9.34 4.73 13.61
N LYS A 5 10.65 4.49 13.49
CA LYS A 5 11.60 5.38 12.82
C LYS A 5 11.73 5.00 11.35
N LYS A 6 12.11 5.92 10.47
CA LYS A 6 12.33 5.65 9.04
C LYS A 6 13.27 4.45 8.82
N ALA A 7 14.32 4.35 9.61
CA ALA A 7 15.29 3.24 9.58
C ALA A 7 14.68 1.85 9.88
N ASP A 8 13.51 1.79 10.53
CA ASP A 8 12.82 0.53 10.81
C ASP A 8 12.07 -0.02 9.58
N PHE A 9 11.96 0.77 8.52
CA PHE A 9 11.23 0.43 7.30
C PHE A 9 12.21 0.42 6.12
N LEU A 10 12.84 -0.72 5.85
CA LEU A 10 13.72 -0.85 4.69
C LEU A 10 12.92 -0.73 3.39
N ALA A 11 13.27 0.22 2.52
CA ALA A 11 12.65 0.36 1.21
C ALA A 11 12.98 -0.83 0.31
N ALA A 12 12.06 -1.21 -0.57
CA ALA A 12 12.31 -2.24 -1.57
C ALA A 12 11.54 -1.96 -2.87
N ARG A 13 11.90 -2.66 -3.96
CA ARG A 13 11.03 -2.72 -5.15
C ARG A 13 9.90 -3.72 -4.89
N PRO A 14 8.73 -3.56 -5.52
CA PRO A 14 7.60 -4.48 -5.34
C PRO A 14 7.97 -5.96 -5.44
N SER A 15 8.82 -6.37 -6.39
CA SER A 15 9.27 -7.76 -6.56
C SER A 15 10.02 -8.35 -5.36
N ASP A 16 10.61 -7.47 -4.55
CA ASP A 16 11.54 -7.80 -3.47
C ASP A 16 10.86 -7.67 -2.08
N PHE A 17 9.55 -7.42 -2.05
CA PHE A 17 8.79 -7.23 -0.81
C PHE A 17 8.75 -8.50 0.04
N LYS A 18 8.97 -8.30 1.35
CA LYS A 18 8.86 -9.32 2.40
C LYS A 18 8.29 -8.71 3.66
N ILE A 19 7.25 -9.32 4.22
CA ILE A 19 6.58 -8.82 5.42
C ILE A 19 7.55 -8.64 6.58
N ASP A 20 7.51 -7.46 7.19
CA ASP A 20 8.35 -7.01 8.30
C ASP A 20 9.86 -7.13 8.08
N GLN A 21 10.29 -7.16 6.81
CA GLN A 21 11.70 -7.24 6.42
C GLN A 21 12.08 -6.18 5.37
N ALA A 22 11.29 -6.06 4.30
CA ALA A 22 11.60 -5.19 3.18
C ALA A 22 10.33 -4.74 2.46
N GLY A 23 10.15 -3.43 2.34
CA GLY A 23 9.07 -2.77 1.61
C GLY A 23 7.66 -2.88 2.21
N MET A 24 7.39 -3.85 3.08
CA MET A 24 6.08 -4.11 3.67
C MET A 24 6.22 -4.37 5.17
N PHE A 25 5.58 -3.56 6.01
CA PHE A 25 5.72 -3.65 7.46
C PHE A 25 4.37 -3.50 8.15
N TYR A 26 3.98 -4.47 8.98
CA TYR A 26 2.73 -4.39 9.72
C TYR A 26 2.94 -3.65 11.05
N ARG A 27 2.02 -2.74 11.36
CA ARG A 27 2.02 -1.97 12.61
C ARG A 27 0.70 -2.13 13.32
N GLN A 28 0.67 -3.10 14.23
CA GLN A 28 -0.52 -3.47 15.01
C GLN A 28 -1.19 -2.28 15.72
N PRO A 29 -0.49 -1.31 16.34
CA PRO A 29 -1.14 -0.17 17.00
C PRO A 29 -2.00 0.68 16.05
N ALA A 30 -1.59 0.80 14.78
CA ALA A 30 -2.33 1.53 13.75
C ALA A 30 -3.26 0.62 12.93
N LYS A 31 -3.18 -0.71 13.13
CA LYS A 31 -3.83 -1.74 12.28
C LYS A 31 -3.55 -1.49 10.79
N ALA A 32 -2.34 -1.06 10.47
CA ALA A 32 -1.97 -0.62 9.12
C ALA A 32 -0.68 -1.29 8.68
N TYR A 33 -0.54 -1.47 7.37
CA TYR A 33 0.74 -1.75 6.74
C TYR A 33 1.39 -0.44 6.32
N VAL A 34 2.65 -0.28 6.70
CA VAL A 34 3.55 0.72 6.10
C VAL A 34 4.19 0.07 4.89
N VAL A 35 3.87 0.60 3.71
CA VAL A 35 4.50 0.24 2.44
C VAL A 35 5.59 1.26 2.17
N HIS A 36 6.81 0.80 1.93
CA HIS A 36 7.96 1.64 1.62
C HIS A 36 8.61 1.20 0.30
N LEU A 37 8.23 1.89 -0.77
CA LEU A 37 8.71 1.66 -2.13
C LEU A 37 10.04 2.39 -2.35
N ALA A 38 11.02 1.68 -2.89
CA ALA A 38 12.32 2.25 -3.24
C ALA A 38 12.19 3.36 -4.31
N GLN A 39 13.14 4.30 -4.31
CA GLN A 39 13.17 5.41 -5.27
C GLN A 39 13.23 4.99 -6.74
N ASP A 40 13.74 3.78 -7.03
CA ASP A 40 13.84 3.18 -8.36
C ASP A 40 12.62 2.31 -8.71
N THR A 41 11.54 2.39 -7.94
CA THR A 41 10.28 1.71 -8.23
C THR A 41 9.74 2.16 -9.60
N THR A 42 9.50 1.18 -10.48
CA THR A 42 8.91 1.44 -11.79
C THR A 42 7.39 1.57 -11.66
N PHE A 43 6.87 2.76 -11.95
CA PHE A 43 5.44 3.04 -12.03
C PHE A 43 4.94 2.89 -13.47
N SER A 44 3.68 2.47 -13.60
CA SER A 44 2.99 2.39 -14.90
C SER A 44 2.69 3.77 -15.49
N LEU A 45 2.57 4.79 -14.64
CA LEU A 45 2.30 6.18 -14.99
C LEU A 45 3.59 7.01 -14.95
N GLN A 46 3.63 8.12 -15.68
CA GLN A 46 4.77 9.05 -15.70
C GLN A 46 4.31 10.51 -15.64
N GLY A 47 5.24 11.42 -15.37
CA GLY A 47 5.02 12.86 -15.43
C GLY A 47 3.93 13.35 -14.46
N THR A 48 3.09 14.27 -14.93
CA THR A 48 2.00 14.87 -14.14
C THR A 48 0.96 13.84 -13.73
N THR A 49 0.59 12.91 -14.62
CA THR A 49 -0.39 11.85 -14.33
C THR A 49 0.03 10.99 -13.14
N LEU A 50 1.32 10.65 -13.05
CA LEU A 50 1.83 9.94 -11.87
C LEU A 50 1.70 10.81 -10.60
N GLY A 51 2.10 12.09 -10.67
CA GLY A 51 2.00 13.00 -9.53
C GLY A 51 0.56 13.14 -9.01
N ASP A 52 -0.39 13.32 -9.93
CA ASP A 52 -1.81 13.45 -9.61
C ASP A 52 -2.37 12.16 -9.00
N GLN A 53 -1.97 11.00 -9.52
CA GLN A 53 -2.41 9.70 -8.98
C GLN A 53 -1.82 9.44 -7.59
N LEU A 54 -0.52 9.70 -7.38
CA LEU A 54 0.11 9.56 -6.08
C LEU A 54 -0.58 10.43 -5.02
N ALA A 55 -0.91 11.68 -5.38
CA ALA A 55 -1.63 12.58 -4.48
C ALA A 55 -3.06 12.12 -4.19
N SER A 56 -3.81 11.73 -5.22
CA SER A 56 -5.21 11.29 -5.08
C SER A 56 -5.36 10.03 -4.22
N GLU A 57 -4.33 9.17 -4.23
CA GLU A 57 -4.29 7.95 -3.43
C GLU A 57 -3.42 8.05 -2.18
N THR A 58 -3.11 9.24 -1.68
CA THR A 58 -2.40 9.42 -0.39
C THR A 58 -1.06 8.68 -0.33
N VAL A 59 -0.31 8.69 -1.45
CA VAL A 59 1.07 8.22 -1.49
C VAL A 59 2.00 9.39 -1.17
N VAL A 60 2.89 9.20 -0.20
CA VAL A 60 3.83 10.22 0.23
C VAL A 60 5.18 9.97 -0.43
N LYS A 61 5.68 10.94 -1.19
CA LYS A 61 7.07 10.91 -1.67
C LYS A 61 7.98 11.53 -0.61
N ASP A 62 8.99 10.81 -0.16
CA ASP A 62 9.97 11.29 0.81
C ASP A 62 11.12 12.05 0.11
N SER A 63 11.92 12.78 0.89
CA SER A 63 13.02 13.60 0.38
C SER A 63 14.14 12.80 -0.27
N ASP A 64 14.29 11.52 0.07
CA ASP A 64 15.24 10.60 -0.56
C ASP A 64 14.74 10.02 -1.89
N GLY A 65 13.52 10.39 -2.31
CA GLY A 65 12.89 9.93 -3.55
C GLY A 65 12.09 8.64 -3.41
N SER A 66 12.08 7.99 -2.23
CA SER A 66 11.24 6.84 -1.93
C SER A 66 9.76 7.22 -1.78
N TYR A 67 8.89 6.21 -1.73
CA TYR A 67 7.44 6.41 -1.64
C TYR A 67 6.82 5.58 -0.51
N TRP A 68 5.89 6.18 0.22
CA TRP A 68 5.33 5.66 1.44
C TRP A 68 3.80 5.62 1.38
N ILE A 69 3.22 4.52 1.88
CA ILE A 69 1.77 4.33 1.94
C ILE A 69 1.41 3.70 3.29
N ALA A 70 0.35 4.19 3.92
CA ALA A 70 -0.24 3.55 5.10
C ALA A 70 -1.56 2.87 4.73
N LEU A 71 -1.53 1.55 4.47
CA LEU A 71 -2.70 0.76 4.09
C LEU A 71 -3.44 0.26 5.33
N PHE A 72 -4.73 0.53 5.44
CA PHE A 72 -5.54 -0.04 6.51
C PHE A 72 -5.70 -1.56 6.29
N GLN A 73 -5.37 -2.39 7.29
CA GLN A 73 -5.54 -3.84 7.28
C GLN A 73 -7.03 -4.25 7.43
N ARG A 74 -7.92 -3.63 6.66
CA ARG A 74 -9.35 -3.89 6.67
C ARG A 74 -9.86 -3.99 5.24
N CYS A 75 -10.44 -5.13 4.93
CA CYS A 75 -11.08 -5.37 3.64
C CYS A 75 -12.26 -4.42 3.49
N VAL A 76 -12.30 -3.70 2.39
CA VAL A 76 -13.37 -2.73 2.08
C VAL A 76 -14.65 -3.39 1.57
N HIS A 77 -14.68 -4.74 1.46
CA HIS A 77 -15.90 -5.51 1.24
C HIS A 77 -16.78 -5.52 2.51
N LEU A 78 -16.41 -6.31 3.52
CA LEU A 78 -17.20 -6.49 4.76
C LEU A 78 -16.35 -6.40 6.04
N GLY A 79 -15.12 -5.88 5.95
CA GLY A 79 -14.33 -5.52 7.13
C GLY A 79 -13.41 -6.59 7.71
N CYS A 80 -13.26 -7.76 7.07
CA CYS A 80 -12.26 -8.75 7.47
C CYS A 80 -10.83 -8.19 7.43
N THR A 81 -9.95 -8.74 8.26
CA THR A 81 -8.51 -8.50 8.18
C THR A 81 -7.95 -9.03 6.85
N VAL A 82 -7.15 -8.22 6.16
CA VAL A 82 -6.50 -8.63 4.90
C VAL A 82 -5.00 -8.86 5.13
N PRO A 83 -4.50 -10.11 5.03
CA PRO A 83 -3.09 -10.41 5.15
C PRO A 83 -2.32 -9.98 3.88
N PHE A 84 -1.10 -9.51 4.05
CA PHE A 84 -0.09 -9.54 3.00
C PHE A 84 0.42 -10.98 2.86
N ARG A 85 0.73 -11.41 1.64
CA ARG A 85 1.28 -12.74 1.38
C ARG A 85 2.56 -12.67 0.57
N ASP A 86 3.63 -13.23 1.12
CA ASP A 86 4.96 -13.24 0.49
C ASP A 86 5.05 -14.16 -0.73
N ASP A 87 4.16 -15.15 -0.85
CA ASP A 87 4.14 -16.13 -1.96
C ASP A 87 3.71 -15.49 -3.29
N CYS A 88 2.83 -14.50 -3.21
CA CYS A 88 2.22 -13.84 -4.35
C CYS A 88 2.38 -12.32 -4.33
N VAL A 89 3.13 -11.80 -3.36
CA VAL A 89 3.53 -10.40 -3.22
C VAL A 89 2.32 -9.47 -3.39
N SER A 90 1.26 -9.75 -2.65
CA SER A 90 -0.02 -9.05 -2.73
C SER A 90 -0.88 -9.32 -1.49
N PHE A 91 -2.02 -8.63 -1.39
CA PHE A 91 -2.98 -8.78 -0.31
C PHE A 91 -4.18 -9.59 -0.77
N LYS A 92 -4.48 -10.72 -0.12
CA LYS A 92 -5.66 -11.52 -0.46
C LYS A 92 -6.52 -11.78 0.77
N CYS A 93 -7.76 -11.32 0.70
CA CYS A 93 -8.73 -11.44 1.78
C CYS A 93 -9.25 -12.88 1.87
N PRO A 94 -9.04 -13.60 2.98
CA PRO A 94 -9.43 -15.01 3.11
C PRO A 94 -10.96 -15.20 3.22
N CYS A 95 -11.72 -14.14 3.49
CA CYS A 95 -13.17 -14.26 3.66
C CYS A 95 -13.90 -14.50 2.33
N HIS A 96 -13.60 -13.70 1.30
CA HIS A 96 -14.32 -13.73 0.02
C HIS A 96 -13.40 -13.49 -1.20
N GLY A 97 -12.09 -13.56 -1.01
CA GLY A 97 -11.12 -13.53 -2.12
C GLY A 97 -10.78 -12.16 -2.70
N SER A 98 -11.22 -11.03 -2.10
CA SER A 98 -10.80 -9.69 -2.54
C SER A 98 -9.28 -9.58 -2.57
N HIS A 99 -8.73 -9.18 -3.71
CA HIS A 99 -7.30 -9.20 -4.00
C HIS A 99 -6.83 -7.78 -4.35
N TYR A 100 -5.68 -7.39 -3.80
CA TYR A 100 -5.09 -6.07 -3.99
C TYR A 100 -3.57 -6.22 -4.21
N ASN A 101 -2.97 -5.36 -5.03
CA ASN A 101 -1.52 -5.32 -5.22
C ASN A 101 -0.81 -4.70 -4.01
N VAL A 102 0.52 -4.58 -4.05
CA VAL A 102 1.30 -4.09 -2.90
C VAL A 102 1.06 -2.62 -2.53
N THR A 103 0.51 -1.81 -3.44
CA THR A 103 0.06 -0.45 -3.17
C THR A 103 -1.37 -0.40 -2.63
N GLY A 104 -2.02 -1.56 -2.45
CA GLY A 104 -3.40 -1.68 -1.97
C GLY A 104 -4.46 -1.39 -3.03
N GLU A 105 -4.05 -1.23 -4.30
CA GLU A 105 -4.99 -1.06 -5.39
C GLU A 105 -5.68 -2.38 -5.73
N TYR A 106 -6.98 -2.29 -6.02
CA TYR A 106 -7.80 -3.44 -6.35
C TYR A 106 -7.30 -4.22 -7.59
N LEU A 107 -7.38 -5.54 -7.49
CA LEU A 107 -7.11 -6.50 -8.57
C LEU A 107 -8.38 -7.26 -8.95
N ASP A 108 -8.99 -7.99 -8.01
CA ASP A 108 -10.18 -8.81 -8.26
C ASP A 108 -10.99 -9.09 -6.97
N GLY A 109 -12.16 -9.71 -7.11
CA GLY A 109 -13.06 -10.13 -6.03
C GLY A 109 -14.17 -9.12 -5.69
N PRO A 110 -14.91 -9.31 -4.59
CA PRO A 110 -16.15 -8.55 -4.34
C PRO A 110 -15.94 -7.16 -3.73
N ALA A 111 -14.70 -6.72 -3.52
CA ALA A 111 -14.45 -5.42 -2.88
C ALA A 111 -14.83 -4.27 -3.83
N PRO A 112 -15.62 -3.29 -3.39
CA PRO A 112 -16.15 -2.25 -4.28
C PRO A 112 -15.11 -1.19 -4.69
N ARG A 113 -13.90 -1.25 -4.11
CA ARG A 113 -12.84 -0.25 -4.30
C ARG A 113 -11.49 -0.78 -3.79
N SER A 114 -10.44 0.01 -3.94
CA SER A 114 -9.10 -0.27 -3.40
C SER A 114 -9.07 -0.13 -1.86
N LEU A 115 -8.00 -0.62 -1.23
CA LEU A 115 -7.85 -0.54 0.23
C LEU A 115 -7.87 0.91 0.73
N ASP A 116 -8.49 1.07 1.89
CA ASP A 116 -8.47 2.29 2.68
C ASP A 116 -7.02 2.69 3.03
N ARG A 117 -6.71 3.99 2.93
CA ARG A 117 -5.38 4.51 3.23
C ARG A 117 -5.46 5.55 4.33
N PHE A 118 -4.57 5.49 5.30
CA PHE A 118 -4.43 6.53 6.31
C PHE A 118 -3.49 7.62 5.80
N ALA A 119 -3.64 8.84 6.32
CA ALA A 119 -2.61 9.86 6.12
C ALA A 119 -1.32 9.44 6.85
N LEU A 120 -0.20 9.50 6.11
CA LEU A 120 1.14 9.25 6.61
C LEU A 120 1.94 10.54 6.55
N SER A 121 2.75 10.81 7.57
CA SER A 121 3.67 11.94 7.61
C SER A 121 4.93 11.60 8.39
N PHE A 122 5.90 12.49 8.35
CA PHE A 122 7.15 12.36 9.09
C PHE A 122 7.31 13.49 10.10
N ASN A 123 7.81 13.16 11.28
CA ASN A 123 8.25 14.13 12.28
C ASN A 123 9.74 13.87 12.56
N GLY A 124 10.62 14.52 11.78
CA GLY A 124 12.02 14.12 11.71
C GLY A 124 12.14 12.67 11.22
N GLU A 125 12.76 11.82 12.03
CA GLU A 125 12.90 10.39 11.74
C GLU A 125 11.66 9.56 12.10
N ASP A 126 10.69 10.14 12.83
CA ASP A 126 9.47 9.41 13.21
C ASP A 126 8.52 9.29 12.03
N VAL A 127 8.07 8.06 11.77
CA VAL A 127 6.98 7.76 10.85
C VAL A 127 5.67 7.84 11.63
N VAL A 128 4.77 8.71 11.19
CA VAL A 128 3.50 8.98 11.84
C VAL A 128 2.36 8.56 10.92
N ILE A 129 1.43 7.75 11.44
CA ILE A 129 0.16 7.44 10.79
C ILE A 129 -0.95 8.18 11.54
N ASP A 130 -1.71 9.01 10.85
CA ASP A 130 -2.94 9.60 11.37
C ASP A 130 -4.13 8.66 11.10
N THR A 131 -4.50 7.88 12.11
CA THR A 131 -5.63 6.95 12.02
C THR A 131 -7.01 7.63 12.05
N GLY A 132 -7.07 8.94 12.27
CA GLY A 132 -8.29 9.75 12.18
C GLY A 132 -8.58 10.25 10.76
N THR A 133 -7.56 10.31 9.90
CA THR A 133 -7.68 10.78 8.52
C THR A 133 -7.58 9.61 7.55
N LEU A 134 -8.72 9.22 6.98
CA LEU A 134 -8.83 8.07 6.09
C LEU A 134 -9.24 8.49 4.67
N ASN A 135 -8.44 8.10 3.68
CA ASN A 135 -8.84 8.10 2.29
C ASN A 135 -9.56 6.78 1.97
N ASN A 136 -10.88 6.86 1.85
CA ASN A 136 -11.77 5.75 1.52
C ASN A 136 -12.35 5.85 0.10
N LYS A 137 -11.74 6.67 -0.76
CA LYS A 137 -12.25 7.00 -2.10
C LYS A 137 -11.38 6.49 -3.24
N VAL A 138 -10.34 5.71 -2.95
CA VAL A 138 -9.45 5.13 -3.97
C VAL A 138 -10.24 4.10 -4.80
N PRO A 139 -10.55 4.38 -6.08
CA PRO A 139 -11.43 3.54 -6.89
C PRO A 139 -10.73 2.24 -7.33
N HIS A 140 -11.43 1.41 -8.12
CA HIS A 140 -10.76 0.39 -8.91
C HIS A 140 -9.88 1.05 -9.97
N PRO A 141 -8.58 0.73 -10.05
CA PRO A 141 -7.74 1.29 -11.09
C PRO A 141 -7.97 0.57 -12.43
N ASP A 142 -7.91 1.34 -13.50
CA ASP A 142 -7.84 0.88 -14.89
C ASP A 142 -6.41 1.04 -15.44
N ALA A 143 -6.24 0.82 -16.75
CA ALA A 143 -4.93 0.95 -17.40
C ALA A 143 -4.33 2.37 -17.34
N THR A 144 -5.11 3.40 -17.03
CA THR A 144 -4.69 4.81 -16.99
C THR A 144 -4.48 5.34 -15.58
N THR A 145 -4.94 4.61 -14.56
CA THR A 145 -4.91 5.01 -13.16
C THR A 145 -4.11 4.08 -12.27
N ARG A 146 -3.71 2.91 -12.77
CA ARG A 146 -2.94 1.92 -12.00
C ARG A 146 -1.50 2.40 -11.76
N LEU A 147 -1.07 2.45 -10.49
CA LEU A 147 0.30 2.86 -10.12
C LEU A 147 1.35 1.83 -10.50
N ILE A 148 1.11 0.55 -10.19
CA ILE A 148 2.06 -0.53 -10.43
C ILE A 148 1.40 -1.71 -11.17
N PRO A 149 2.15 -2.43 -12.03
CA PRO A 149 1.62 -3.58 -12.75
C PRO A 149 1.02 -4.64 -11.82
N VAL A 150 0.05 -5.39 -12.34
CA VAL A 150 -0.52 -6.55 -11.65
C VAL A 150 0.58 -7.59 -11.44
N PRO A 151 0.72 -8.17 -10.22
CA PRO A 151 1.65 -9.28 -10.00
C PRO A 151 1.39 -10.42 -10.98
N THR A 152 2.44 -10.96 -11.59
CA THR A 152 2.33 -12.09 -12.53
C THR A 152 2.15 -13.44 -11.82
N VAL A 153 2.48 -13.49 -10.52
CA VAL A 153 2.33 -14.69 -9.69
C VAL A 153 0.90 -14.79 -9.18
N GLN A 154 0.26 -15.94 -9.44
CA GLN A 154 -1.07 -16.22 -8.93
C GLN A 154 -1.05 -16.42 -7.42
N CYS A 155 -1.94 -15.73 -6.72
CA CYS A 155 -2.08 -15.90 -5.27
C CYS A 155 -3.04 -17.04 -4.97
N SER A 156 -2.60 -18.04 -4.20
CA SER A 156 -3.47 -19.13 -3.75
C SER A 156 -4.67 -18.58 -2.95
N ALA A 157 -5.83 -19.25 -3.04
CA ALA A 157 -7.04 -18.86 -2.33
C ALA A 157 -6.89 -19.00 -0.82
#